data_AF-A0A5J4Q6M6-F1
#
_entry.id   AF-A0A5J4Q6M6-F1
#
_cell.length_a   1.000
_cell.length_b   1.000
_cell.length_c   1.000
_cell.angle_alpha   90.00
_cell.angle_beta   90.00
_cell.angle_gamma   90.00
#
_symmetry.space_group_name_H-M   'P 1'
#
loop_
_entity.id
_entity.type
_entity.pdbx_description
1 polymer ?
#
loop_
_entity_poly.entity_id
_entity_poly.type
_entity_poly.pdbx_seq_one_letter_code
_entity_poly.pdbx_strand_id
1 'polypeptide(L)' 'MAKKAKKIKTNKGIKLEVVNSNAAGIDVSSREMQVCVPEDRDGENNRCFGTFTEDLHLISD' A
#
# COMPACT_ATOMS: atom_id res chain seq x y z
N MET A 1 18.00 2.60 -7.05
CA MET A 1 17.55 1.45 -7.87
C MET A 1 16.51 0.66 -7.10
N ALA A 2 15.44 0.17 -7.75
CA ALA A 2 14.46 -0.68 -7.09
C ALA A 2 15.09 -2.04 -6.71
N LYS A 3 14.95 -2.46 -5.45
CA LYS A 3 15.41 -3.78 -4.98
C LYS A 3 14.43 -4.85 -5.46
N LYS A 4 14.93 -5.89 -6.13
CA LYS A 4 14.11 -7.02 -6.58
C LYS A 4 13.91 -8.00 -5.42
N ALA A 5 12.66 -8.28 -5.08
CA ALA A 5 12.33 -9.27 -4.05
C ALA A 5 12.66 -10.70 -4.50
N LYS A 6 13.26 -11.50 -3.61
CA LYS A 6 13.49 -12.94 -3.84
C LYS A 6 12.26 -13.75 -3.46
N LYS A 7 12.09 -14.91 -4.08
CA LYS A 7 11.07 -15.90 -3.69
C LYS A 7 11.61 -16.76 -2.54
N ILE A 8 10.87 -16.84 -1.44
CA ILE A 8 11.16 -17.65 -0.26
C ILE A 8 10.12 -18.78 -0.20
N LYS A 9 10.56 -20.03 -0.18
CA LYS A 9 9.66 -21.18 0.06
C LYS A 9 9.38 -21.30 1.55
N THR A 10 8.10 -21.39 1.91
CA THR A 10 7.63 -21.62 3.28
C THR A 10 6.69 -22.81 3.30
N ASN A 11 6.40 -23.34 4.49
CA ASN A 11 5.41 -24.42 4.67
C ASN A 11 3.99 -24.02 4.22
N LYS A 12 3.72 -22.71 4.09
CA LYS A 12 2.45 -22.14 3.61
C LYS A 12 2.48 -21.74 2.13
N GLY A 13 3.55 -22.09 1.40
CA GLY A 13 3.74 -21.74 -0.01
C GLY A 13 4.87 -20.74 -0.24
N ILE A 14 4.90 -20.12 -1.43
CA ILE A 14 5.94 -19.17 -1.82
C ILE A 14 5.56 -17.78 -1.30
N LYS A 15 6.48 -17.13 -0.58
CA LYS A 15 6.41 -15.72 -0.21
C LYS A 15 7.48 -14.92 -0.93
N LEU A 16 7.30 -13.61 -1.02
CA LEU A 16 8.34 -12.69 -1.47
C LEU A 16 9.08 -12.11 -0.26
N GLU A 17 10.39 -11.93 -0.40
CA GLU A 17 11.22 -11.21 0.57
C GLU A 17 10.76 -9.74 0.67
N VAL A 18 10.62 -9.25 1.91
CA VAL A 18 10.33 -7.84 2.16
C VAL A 18 11.61 -7.03 1.94
N VAL A 19 11.63 -6.24 0.87
CA VAL A 19 12.80 -5.42 0.50
C VAL A 19 12.78 -4.01 1.09
N ASN A 20 11.59 -3.51 1.44
CA ASN A 20 11.34 -2.19 2.02
C ASN A 20 10.40 -2.34 3.22
N SER A 21 10.94 -2.57 4.42
CA SER A 21 10.16 -2.85 5.62
C SER A 21 9.29 -1.68 6.09
N ASN A 22 9.65 -0.45 5.70
CA ASN A 22 8.96 0.76 6.15
C ASN A 22 8.04 1.34 5.07
N ALA A 23 7.79 0.59 3.99
CA ALA A 23 6.84 1.00 2.97
C ALA A 23 5.41 0.69 3.43
N ALA A 24 4.49 1.62 3.16
CA ALA A 24 3.06 1.36 3.26
C ALA A 24 2.54 0.80 1.93
N GLY A 25 1.55 -0.10 2.01
CA GLY A 25 0.69 -0.41 0.89
C GLY A 25 -0.41 0.63 0.78
N ILE A 26 -0.68 1.14 -0.42
CA ILE A 26 -1.76 2.10 -0.67
C ILE A 26 -2.60 1.56 -1.82
N ASP A 27 -3.89 1.40 -1.59
CA ASP A 27 -4.89 1.21 -2.64
C ASP A 27 -5.64 2.53 -2.85
N VAL A 28 -5.82 2.94 -4.10
CA VAL A 28 -6.36 4.26 -4.47
C VAL A 28 -7.63 4.08 -5.28
N SER A 29 -8.72 4.66 -4.79
CA SER A 29 -10.02 4.72 -5.45
C SER A 29 -10.37 6.17 -5.81
N SER A 30 -11.55 6.39 -6.40
CA SER A 30 -12.02 7.73 -6.79
C SER A 30 -12.52 8.58 -5.62
N ARG A 31 -12.72 7.99 -4.43
CA ARG A 31 -13.25 8.70 -3.25
C ARG A 31 -12.37 8.54 -2.01
N GLU A 32 -11.54 7.51 -2.00
CA GLU A 32 -10.80 7.11 -0.82
C GLU A 32 -9.50 6.38 -1.17
N MET A 33 -8.58 6.37 -0.20
CA MET A 33 -7.35 5.61 -0.23
C MET A 33 -7.28 4.73 1.01
N GLN A 34 -7.03 3.44 0.82
CA GLN A 34 -6.76 2.51 1.90
C GLN A 34 -5.24 2.40 2.09
N VAL A 35 -4.74 2.73 3.29
CA VAL A 35 -3.31 2.73 3.61
C VAL A 35 -3.03 1.71 4.70
N CYS A 36 -2.15 0.75 4.40
CA CYS A 36 -1.71 -0.29 5.33
C CYS A 36 -0.21 -0.18 5.60
N VAL A 37 0.18 -0.11 6.87
CA VAL A 37 1.56 -0.28 7.32
C VAL A 37 1.72 -1.66 7.98
N PRO A 38 2.95 -2.17 8.14
CA PRO A 38 3.18 -3.42 8.87
C PRO A 38 2.61 -3.37 10.29
N GLU A 39 2.13 -4.52 10.77
CA GLU A 39 1.44 -4.68 12.07
C GLU A 39 2.30 -4.26 13.28
N ASP A 40 3.63 -4.25 13.14
CA ASP A 40 4.56 -3.85 14.20
C ASP A 40 4.77 -2.33 14.29
N ARG A 41 4.06 -1.52 13.48
CA ARG A 41 4.28 -0.07 13.37
C ARG A 41 3.27 0.79 14.10
N ASP A 42 2.01 0.36 14.15
CA ASP A 42 0.93 1.13 14.74
C ASP A 42 -0.20 0.19 15.21
N GLY A 43 -0.97 0.58 16.22
CA GLY A 43 -2.14 -0.18 16.68
C GLY A 43 -3.31 -0.15 15.69
N GLU A 44 -3.40 0.94 14.91
CA GLU A 44 -4.36 1.16 13.82
C GLU A 44 -3.59 1.14 12.48
N ASN A 45 -2.97 -0.01 12.17
CA ASN A 45 -2.06 -0.16 11.04
C ASN A 45 -2.75 -0.20 9.65
N ASN A 46 -4.07 -0.09 9.60
CA ASN A 46 -4.86 -0.07 8.37
C ASN A 46 -5.93 1.02 8.45
N ARG A 47 -5.82 2.07 7.61
CA ARG A 47 -6.65 3.28 7.72
C ARG A 47 -7.14 3.76 6.36
N CYS A 48 -8.35 4.30 6.34
CA CYS A 48 -8.95 4.93 5.16
C CYS A 48 -8.78 6.46 5.22
N PHE A 49 -8.47 7.07 4.09
CA PHE A 49 -8.32 8.51 3.91
C PHE A 49 -9.14 8.97 2.70
N GLY A 50 -9.65 10.20 2.72
CA GLY A 50 -10.29 10.78 1.54
C GLY A 50 -9.29 11.12 0.43
N THR A 51 -9.76 11.12 -0.82
CA THR A 51 -8.97 11.57 -1.99
C THR A 51 -9.32 13.01 -2.38
N PHE A 52 -8.34 13.73 -2.90
CA PHE A 52 -8.57 15.00 -3.57
C PHE A 52 -8.91 14.74 -5.05
N THR A 53 -10.12 15.08 -5.48
CA THR A 53 -10.59 14.85 -6.87
C THR A 53 -11.07 16.12 -7.56
N GLU A 54 -10.89 17.29 -6.96
CA GLU A 54 -11.34 18.57 -7.54
C GLU A 54 -10.71 18.80 -8.92
N ASP A 55 -9.39 18.64 -9.07
CA ASP A 55 -8.70 18.77 -10.35
C ASP A 55 -9.21 17.78 -11.41
N LEU A 56 -9.60 16.57 -10.99
CA LEU A 56 -10.17 15.55 -11.88
C LEU A 56 -11.55 15.98 -12.41
N HIS A 57 -12.35 16.66 -11.60
CA HIS A 57 -13.62 17.22 -12.03
C HIS A 57 -13.42 18.42 -12.96
N LEU A 58 -12.45 19.29 -12.67
CA LEU A 58 -12.16 20.48 -13.49
C LEU A 58 -11.70 20.15 -14.91
N ILE A 59 -11.03 19.01 -15.13
CA ILE A 59 -10.64 18.58 -16.49
C ILE A 59 -11.77 17.90 -17.27
N SER A 60 -12.88 17.57 -16.61
CA SER A 60 -14.04 16.92 -17.23
C SER A 60 -15.12 17.90 -17.70
N ASP A 61 -14.99 19.17 -17.36
CA ASP A 61 -15.86 20.29 -17.77
C ASP A 61 -15.36 20.96 -19.07
#